data_AF-A0A936QGR0-F1
#
_entry.id   AF-A0A936QGR0-F1
#
_cell.length_a   1.000
_cell.length_b   1.000
_cell.length_c   1.000
_cell.angle_alpha   90.00
_cell.angle_beta   90.00
_cell.angle_gamma   90.00
#
_symmetry.space_group_name_H-M   'P 1'
#
loop_
_entity.id
_entity.type
_entity.pdbx_description
1 polymer ?
#
loop_
_entity_poly.entity_id
_entity_poly.type
_entity_poly.pdbx_seq_one_letter_code
_entity_poly.pdbx_strand_id
1 'polypeptide(L)'
;MEQALLLPDTLHIGEKCSKASRAIRLCHRDFRRKPNPIHGRLALITDETIGRFARPLICSNFCKAISLKNSNYFFNFAYLWKSAYDSKVLFGWEGKTSGIKNLLFDAFTTKHLVSRPPQELAKRFFDLNAPMEAKKQKLLQETAGLAALRDWLLPMLMNGQVTVA
;
A
#
# COMPACT_ATOMS: atom_id res chain seq x y z
N MET A 1 19.03 -5.51 -25.10
CA MET A 1 17.58 -5.26 -24.98
C MET A 1 16.98 -6.40 -24.18
N GLU A 2 16.75 -6.20 -22.88
CA GLU A 2 16.11 -7.23 -22.06
C GLU A 2 14.92 -6.59 -21.34
N GLN A 3 13.83 -6.41 -22.08
CA GLN A 3 12.54 -6.07 -21.50
C GLN A 3 11.93 -7.36 -20.96
N ALA A 4 12.17 -7.65 -19.69
CA ALA A 4 11.61 -8.83 -19.05
C ALA A 4 10.54 -8.40 -18.02
N LEU A 5 9.35 -8.96 -18.20
CA LEU A 5 8.11 -8.68 -17.48
C LEU A 5 8.27 -8.63 -15.95
N LEU A 6 7.65 -7.64 -15.31
CA LEU A 6 7.55 -7.52 -13.85
C LEU A 6 6.23 -8.04 -13.27
N LEU A 7 5.26 -8.46 -14.09
CA LEU A 7 3.86 -8.48 -13.67
C LEU A 7 3.18 -9.86 -13.57
N PRO A 8 3.26 -10.80 -14.53
CA PRO A 8 2.62 -12.11 -14.33
C PRO A 8 3.52 -13.09 -13.56
N ASP A 9 4.80 -13.22 -13.91
CA ASP A 9 5.61 -14.36 -13.43
C ASP A 9 6.20 -14.17 -12.03
N THR A 10 6.27 -12.92 -11.56
CA THR A 10 6.88 -12.55 -10.26
C THR A 10 5.86 -12.33 -9.16
N LEU A 11 4.56 -12.50 -9.43
CA LEU A 11 3.49 -12.18 -8.48
C LEU A 11 2.92 -13.46 -7.83
N HIS A 12 2.78 -13.43 -6.50
CA HIS A 12 1.92 -14.33 -5.75
C HIS A 12 0.69 -13.56 -5.28
N ILE A 13 -0.48 -13.98 -5.73
CA ILE A 13 -1.76 -13.41 -5.31
C ILE A 13 -2.25 -14.23 -4.12
N GLY A 14 -2.43 -13.59 -2.97
CA GLY A 14 -2.90 -14.24 -1.75
C GLY A 14 -4.15 -13.56 -1.20
N GLU A 15 -5.06 -14.32 -0.61
CA GLU A 15 -6.31 -13.79 -0.04
C GLU A 15 -6.17 -13.32 1.42
N LYS A 16 -5.08 -13.70 2.11
CA LYS A 16 -4.89 -13.45 3.55
C LYS A 16 -3.69 -12.56 3.84
N CYS A 17 -3.95 -11.43 4.49
CA CYS A 17 -2.95 -10.42 4.84
C CYS A 17 -2.07 -10.82 6.04
N SER A 18 -2.51 -11.76 6.88
CA SER A 18 -1.87 -12.10 8.16
C SER A 18 -0.67 -13.03 8.06
N LYS A 19 -0.41 -13.66 6.91
CA LYS A 19 0.69 -14.63 6.73
C LYS A 19 1.79 -14.18 5.76
N ALA A 20 1.62 -13.03 5.11
CA ALA A 20 2.56 -12.56 4.08
C ALA A 20 3.31 -11.33 4.58
N SER A 21 4.50 -11.56 5.15
CA SER A 21 5.50 -10.52 5.36
C SER A 21 5.86 -9.90 4.00
N ARG A 22 5.62 -8.59 3.83
CA ARG A 22 5.83 -7.80 2.59
C ARG A 22 4.79 -8.04 1.50
N ALA A 23 3.55 -7.72 1.83
CA ALA A 23 2.46 -7.64 0.87
C ALA A 23 2.21 -6.20 0.40
N ILE A 24 1.70 -6.08 -0.81
CA ILE A 24 1.20 -4.86 -1.41
C ILE A 24 -0.30 -5.02 -1.52
N ARG A 25 -1.05 -4.10 -0.90
CA ARG A 25 -2.51 -4.09 -0.98
C ARG A 25 -2.94 -3.11 -2.04
N LEU A 26 -3.60 -3.62 -3.06
CA LEU A 26 -4.31 -2.79 -4.03
C LEU A 26 -5.75 -2.67 -3.61
N CYS A 27 -6.18 -1.49 -3.21
CA CYS A 27 -7.60 -1.24 -3.00
C CYS A 27 -8.21 -0.71 -4.28
N HIS A 28 -9.15 -1.50 -4.78
CA HIS A 28 -9.88 -1.25 -6.03
C HIS A 28 -11.12 -0.39 -5.81
N ARG A 29 -11.35 0.14 -4.60
CA ARG A 29 -12.49 1.01 -4.25
C ARG A 29 -12.05 2.24 -3.46
N ASP A 30 -12.64 3.39 -3.75
CA ASP A 30 -12.62 4.55 -2.86
C ASP A 30 -13.96 4.75 -2.15
N PHE A 31 -13.92 4.72 -0.81
CA PHE A 31 -15.07 4.98 0.04
C PHE A 31 -15.18 6.47 0.39
N ARG A 32 -14.16 7.28 0.11
CA ARG A 32 -14.26 8.74 0.25
C ARG A 32 -15.04 9.28 -0.95
N ARG A 33 -16.16 9.95 -0.67
CA ARG A 33 -16.96 10.69 -1.65
C ARG A 33 -16.13 11.85 -2.22
N LYS A 34 -15.23 11.56 -3.16
CA LYS A 34 -14.56 12.54 -4.03
C LYS A 34 -15.16 12.44 -5.44
N PRO A 35 -15.32 13.56 -6.15
CA PRO A 35 -15.64 13.50 -7.58
C PRO A 35 -14.48 12.81 -8.30
N ASN A 36 -14.79 11.76 -9.08
CA ASN A 36 -13.85 10.83 -9.74
C ASN A 36 -12.96 10.01 -8.79
N PRO A 37 -13.50 9.00 -8.09
CA PRO A 37 -12.69 8.07 -7.32
C PRO A 37 -11.75 7.30 -8.28
N ILE A 38 -10.44 7.45 -8.11
CA ILE A 38 -9.45 6.70 -8.90
C ILE A 38 -9.24 5.35 -8.21
N HIS A 39 -9.54 4.26 -8.92
CA HIS A 39 -9.40 2.89 -8.44
C HIS A 39 -7.96 2.40 -8.59
N GLY A 40 -7.55 1.42 -7.77
CA GLY A 40 -6.19 0.86 -7.83
C GLY A 40 -5.19 1.57 -6.94
N ARG A 41 -5.61 2.05 -5.76
CA ARG A 41 -4.69 2.64 -4.79
C ARG A 41 -3.80 1.59 -4.17
N LEU A 42 -2.54 1.94 -3.99
CA LEU A 42 -1.53 1.12 -3.36
C LEU A 42 -1.44 1.41 -1.86
N ALA A 43 -1.34 0.37 -1.04
CA ALA A 43 -0.87 0.44 0.33
C ALA A 43 0.23 -0.60 0.54
N LEU A 44 1.38 -0.17 1.05
CA LEU A 44 2.48 -1.07 1.38
C LEU A 44 2.23 -1.67 2.76
N ILE A 45 2.31 -3.00 2.85
CA ILE A 45 2.14 -3.75 4.09
C ILE A 45 3.48 -4.41 4.42
N THR A 46 4.17 -3.83 5.38
CA THR A 46 5.37 -4.40 6.00
C THR A 46 5.03 -5.04 7.34
N ASP A 47 5.97 -5.78 7.93
CA ASP A 47 5.76 -6.41 9.25
C ASP A 47 5.51 -5.34 10.34
N GLU A 48 6.19 -4.20 10.25
CA GLU A 48 5.96 -3.03 11.11
C GLU A 48 4.58 -2.39 10.88
N THR A 49 3.97 -2.62 9.72
CA THR A 49 2.59 -2.21 9.43
C THR A 49 1.57 -3.14 10.05
N ILE A 50 1.81 -4.43 10.04
CA ILE A 50 0.95 -5.39 10.71
C ILE A 50 1.02 -5.22 12.23
N GLY A 51 2.23 -5.01 12.77
CA GLY A 51 2.46 -4.85 14.22
C GLY A 51 1.79 -3.63 14.85
N ARG A 52 1.33 -2.64 14.05
CA ARG A 52 0.55 -1.50 14.57
C ARG A 52 -0.85 -1.84 15.02
N PHE A 53 -1.39 -2.96 14.57
CA PHE A 53 -2.77 -3.33 14.85
C PHE A 53 -2.78 -4.46 15.88
N ALA A 54 -3.49 -4.25 16.99
CA ALA A 54 -3.65 -5.24 18.04
C ALA A 54 -4.47 -6.47 17.60
N ARG A 55 -5.14 -6.41 16.44
CA ARG A 55 -5.99 -7.46 15.89
C ARG A 55 -5.50 -7.89 14.51
N PRO A 56 -5.67 -9.16 14.13
CA PRO A 56 -5.34 -9.65 12.80
C PRO A 56 -6.03 -8.84 11.70
N LEU A 57 -5.27 -8.47 10.68
CA LEU A 57 -5.78 -7.73 9.53
C LEU A 57 -6.39 -8.67 8.49
N ILE A 58 -7.59 -8.34 8.02
CA ILE A 58 -8.25 -9.00 6.89
C ILE A 58 -8.31 -8.07 5.66
N CYS A 59 -8.23 -8.67 4.48
CA CYS A 59 -8.52 -7.98 3.25
C CYS A 59 -10.04 -7.95 3.04
N SER A 60 -10.58 -6.77 2.75
CA SER A 60 -11.94 -6.66 2.24
C SER A 60 -11.97 -7.21 0.82
N ASN A 61 -13.12 -7.75 0.40
CA ASN A 61 -13.44 -8.17 -0.97
C ASN A 61 -13.09 -7.14 -2.07
N PHE A 62 -12.94 -5.86 -1.74
CA PHE A 62 -12.56 -4.82 -2.69
C PHE A 62 -11.05 -4.53 -2.76
N CYS A 63 -10.22 -5.26 -2.02
CA CYS A 63 -8.77 -5.12 -2.11
C CYS A 63 -8.12 -6.46 -2.46
N LYS A 64 -7.15 -6.43 -3.37
CA LYS A 64 -6.34 -7.60 -3.74
C LYS A 64 -4.99 -7.48 -3.02
N ALA A 65 -4.63 -8.52 -2.27
CA ALA A 65 -3.31 -8.60 -1.64
C ALA A 65 -2.35 -9.34 -2.57
N ILE A 66 -1.19 -8.72 -2.76
CA ILE A 66 -0.20 -9.12 -3.74
C ILE A 66 1.14 -9.25 -3.02
N SER A 67 1.85 -10.33 -3.28
CA SER A 67 3.22 -10.52 -2.81
C SER A 67 4.12 -10.75 -4.02
N LEU A 68 5.37 -10.32 -3.93
CA LEU A 68 6.36 -10.55 -4.99
C LEU A 68 7.21 -11.77 -4.63
N LYS A 69 7.47 -12.64 -5.62
CA LYS A 69 8.41 -13.77 -5.50
C LYS A 69 9.78 -13.31 -5.06
N ASN A 70 10.26 -12.22 -5.64
CA ASN A 70 11.54 -11.62 -5.32
C ASN A 70 11.32 -10.30 -4.58
N SER A 71 11.67 -10.30 -3.30
CA SER A 71 11.47 -9.17 -2.38
C SER A 71 12.32 -7.95 -2.73
N ASN A 72 13.41 -8.11 -3.48
CA ASN A 72 14.26 -6.98 -3.90
C ASN A 72 13.51 -6.00 -4.81
N TYR A 73 12.52 -6.47 -5.56
CA TYR A 73 11.73 -5.62 -6.45
C TYR A 73 10.53 -4.96 -5.75
N PHE A 74 10.35 -5.18 -4.44
CA PHE A 74 9.19 -4.70 -3.69
C PHE A 74 8.97 -3.19 -3.81
N PHE A 75 9.99 -2.40 -3.50
CA PHE A 75 9.90 -0.94 -3.60
C PHE A 75 9.83 -0.48 -5.06
N ASN A 76 10.56 -1.13 -5.97
CA ASN A 76 10.49 -0.79 -7.39
C ASN A 76 9.05 -0.91 -7.92
N PHE A 77 8.38 -2.03 -7.65
CA PHE A 77 6.97 -2.21 -7.99
C PHE A 77 6.09 -1.14 -7.35
N ALA A 78 6.30 -0.85 -6.07
CA ALA A 78 5.50 0.13 -5.35
C ALA A 78 5.57 1.54 -5.97
N TYR A 79 6.77 1.99 -6.32
CA TYR A 79 6.97 3.28 -6.97
C TYR A 79 6.46 3.30 -8.41
N LEU A 80 6.66 2.23 -9.18
CA LEU A 80 6.08 2.11 -10.52
C LEU A 80 4.56 2.16 -10.50
N TRP A 81 3.93 1.44 -9.55
CA TRP A 81 2.49 1.46 -9.39
C TRP A 81 1.99 2.85 -8.99
N LYS A 82 2.68 3.50 -8.04
CA LYS A 82 2.35 4.86 -7.63
C LYS A 82 2.44 5.83 -8.80
N SER A 83 3.49 5.73 -9.63
CA SER A 83 3.64 6.53 -10.85
C SER A 83 2.50 6.27 -11.84
N ALA A 84 2.10 5.02 -12.06
CA ALA A 84 0.97 4.66 -12.92
C ALA A 84 -0.38 5.19 -12.39
N TYR A 85 -0.55 5.22 -11.07
CA TYR A 85 -1.71 5.80 -10.40
C TYR A 85 -1.74 7.33 -10.55
N ASP A 86 -0.63 8.01 -10.25
CA ASP A 86 -0.52 9.47 -10.28
C ASP A 86 -0.66 10.02 -11.72
N SER A 87 -0.17 9.27 -12.72
CA SER A 87 -0.33 9.57 -14.16
C SER A 87 -1.71 9.19 -14.72
N LYS A 88 -2.63 8.68 -13.89
CA LYS A 88 -4.00 8.26 -14.27
C LYS A 88 -4.06 7.17 -15.34
N VAL A 89 -2.96 6.45 -15.60
CA VAL A 89 -2.93 5.33 -16.56
C VAL A 89 -3.96 4.26 -16.17
N LEU A 90 -4.11 4.01 -14.87
CA LEU A 90 -5.05 3.02 -14.33
C LEU A 90 -6.53 3.31 -14.65
N PHE A 91 -6.89 4.54 -14.99
CA PHE A 91 -8.26 4.92 -15.33
C PHE A 91 -8.73 4.27 -16.66
N GLY A 92 -7.82 4.07 -17.60
CA GLY A 92 -8.10 3.36 -18.86
C GLY A 92 -8.35 1.86 -18.69
N TRP A 93 -8.08 1.33 -17.50
CA TRP A 93 -8.22 -0.09 -17.15
C TRP A 93 -9.39 -0.34 -16.19
N GLU A 94 -10.31 0.62 -16.06
CA GLU A 94 -11.52 0.47 -15.27
C GLU A 94 -12.63 -0.21 -16.08
N GLY A 95 -13.10 -1.35 -15.59
CA GLY A 95 -14.28 -2.05 -16.13
C GLY A 95 -15.53 -1.66 -15.33
N LYS A 96 -16.65 -1.45 -16.01
CA LYS A 96 -17.97 -1.33 -15.38
C LYS A 96 -18.63 -2.71 -15.37
N THR A 97 -18.88 -3.25 -14.18
CA THR A 97 -19.73 -4.42 -14.01
C THR A 97 -20.82 -4.02 -13.04
N SER A 98 -22.08 -3.99 -13.51
CA SER A 98 -23.26 -3.70 -12.67
C SER A 98 -23.27 -2.32 -12.00
N GLY A 99 -22.81 -1.27 -12.69
CA GLY A 99 -22.82 0.11 -12.19
C GLY A 99 -21.67 0.49 -11.25
N ILE A 100 -20.82 -0.47 -10.88
CA ILE A 100 -19.61 -0.25 -10.09
C ILE A 100 -18.39 -0.31 -11.03
N LYS A 101 -17.47 0.64 -10.87
CA LYS A 101 -16.18 0.63 -11.57
C LYS A 101 -15.15 -0.12 -10.72
N ASN A 102 -14.47 -1.08 -11.33
CA ASN A 102 -13.36 -1.80 -10.72
C ASN A 102 -12.15 -1.79 -11.66
N LEU A 103 -10.94 -1.80 -11.10
CA LEU A 103 -9.73 -1.98 -11.88
C LEU A 103 -9.68 -3.42 -12.41
N LEU A 104 -9.56 -3.58 -13.73
CA LEU A 104 -9.34 -4.86 -14.38
C LEU A 104 -7.89 -5.31 -14.17
N PHE A 105 -7.59 -5.73 -12.94
CA PHE A 105 -6.22 -6.04 -12.51
C PHE A 105 -5.55 -7.07 -13.42
N ASP A 106 -6.21 -8.20 -13.70
CA ASP A 106 -5.61 -9.29 -14.48
C ASP A 106 -5.34 -8.88 -15.94
N ALA A 107 -6.22 -8.04 -16.52
CA ALA A 107 -6.00 -7.48 -17.85
C ALA A 107 -4.86 -6.46 -17.85
N PHE A 108 -4.77 -5.62 -16.82
CA PHE A 108 -3.70 -4.64 -16.65
C PHE A 108 -2.34 -5.32 -16.51
N THR A 109 -2.21 -6.32 -15.64
CA THR A 109 -0.93 -7.01 -15.42
C THR A 109 -0.43 -7.79 -16.64
N THR A 110 -1.35 -8.23 -17.51
CA THR A 110 -1.00 -8.98 -18.72
C THR A 110 -0.60 -8.06 -19.87
N LYS A 111 -1.26 -6.90 -20.00
CA LYS A 111 -1.07 -6.00 -21.16
C LYS A 111 -0.15 -4.81 -20.87
N HIS A 112 -0.05 -4.36 -19.63
CA HIS A 112 0.82 -3.26 -19.25
C HIS A 112 2.22 -3.80 -18.92
N LEU A 113 3.17 -3.55 -19.81
CA LEU A 113 4.55 -4.01 -19.67
C LEU A 113 5.43 -2.85 -19.21
N VAL A 114 6.28 -3.12 -18.22
CA VAL A 114 7.24 -2.15 -17.67
C VAL A 114 8.65 -2.72 -17.73
N SER A 115 9.64 -1.84 -17.87
CA SER A 115 11.05 -2.24 -17.89
C SER A 115 11.48 -2.75 -16.51
N ARG A 116 12.11 -3.92 -16.47
CA ARG A 116 12.67 -4.51 -15.25
C ARG A 116 14.13 -4.08 -15.09
N PRO A 117 14.50 -3.42 -13.99
CA PRO A 117 15.88 -3.06 -13.75
C PRO A 117 16.73 -4.31 -13.45
N PRO A 118 18.07 -4.24 -13.64
CA PRO A 118 18.98 -5.31 -13.21
C PRO A 118 18.83 -5.60 -11.71
N GLN A 119 18.99 -6.86 -11.32
CA GLN A 119 18.76 -7.31 -9.94
C GLN A 119 19.66 -6.58 -8.92
N GLU A 120 20.91 -6.31 -9.27
CA GLU A 120 21.84 -5.55 -8.43
C GLU A 120 21.34 -4.13 -8.13
N LEU A 121 20.76 -3.46 -9.13
CA LEU A 121 20.21 -2.13 -8.94
C LEU A 121 18.94 -2.17 -8.08
N ALA A 122 18.08 -3.16 -8.31
CA ALA A 122 16.87 -3.36 -7.50
C ALA A 122 17.22 -3.63 -6.03
N LYS A 123 18.26 -4.43 -5.78
CA LYS A 123 18.76 -4.70 -4.43
C LYS A 123 19.29 -3.44 -3.74
N ARG A 124 20.15 -2.66 -4.42
CA ARG A 124 20.63 -1.37 -3.88
C ARG A 124 19.48 -0.42 -3.56
N PHE A 125 18.50 -0.35 -4.44
CA PHE A 125 17.30 0.45 -4.20
C PHE A 125 16.49 -0.05 -3.00
N PHE A 126 16.39 -1.37 -2.84
CA PHE A 126 15.73 -1.98 -1.70
C PHE A 126 16.42 -1.61 -0.39
N ASP A 127 17.73 -1.78 -0.32
CA ASP A 127 18.55 -1.51 0.87
C ASP A 127 18.50 -0.04 1.28
N LEU A 128 18.36 0.89 0.32
CA LEU A 128 18.18 2.31 0.59
C LEU A 128 16.79 2.65 1.15
N ASN A 129 15.73 2.06 0.59
CA ASN A 129 14.36 2.41 0.96
C ASN A 129 13.87 1.70 2.23
N ALA A 130 14.31 0.47 2.47
CA ALA A 130 13.91 -0.32 3.64
C ALA A 130 14.05 0.44 4.98
N PRO A 131 15.21 1.04 5.32
CA PRO A 131 15.34 1.78 6.58
C PRO A 131 14.50 3.07 6.60
N MET A 132 14.31 3.72 5.45
CA MET A 132 13.47 4.92 5.35
C MET A 132 12.01 4.60 5.65
N GLU A 133 11.49 3.51 5.08
CA GLU A 133 10.12 3.06 5.33
C GLU A 133 9.94 2.58 6.78
N ALA A 134 10.91 1.87 7.35
CA ALA A 134 10.89 1.52 8.77
C ALA A 134 10.82 2.76 9.68
N LYS A 135 11.62 3.80 9.37
CA LYS A 135 11.59 5.06 10.13
C LYS A 135 10.24 5.79 9.99
N LYS A 136 9.68 5.86 8.78
CA LYS A 136 8.33 6.42 8.56
C LYS A 136 7.31 5.69 9.42
N GLN A 137 7.41 4.38 9.49
CA GLN A 137 6.45 3.58 10.25
C GLN A 137 6.55 3.80 11.75
N LYS A 138 7.76 3.93 12.28
CA LYS A 138 7.98 4.29 13.69
C LYS A 138 7.40 5.68 14.02
N LEU A 139 7.64 6.67 13.16
CA LEU A 139 7.08 8.02 13.33
C LEU A 139 5.54 8.00 13.34
N LEU A 140 4.93 7.17 12.50
CA LEU A 140 3.47 7.00 12.49
C LEU A 140 2.92 6.36 13.77
N GLN A 141 3.69 5.47 14.41
CA GLN A 141 3.34 4.91 15.73
C GLN A 141 3.40 5.98 16.82
N GLU A 142 4.50 6.74 16.87
CA GLU A 142 4.70 7.83 17.83
C GLU A 142 3.61 8.90 17.69
N THR A 143 3.30 9.30 16.47
CA THR A 143 2.23 10.25 16.18
C THR A 143 0.86 9.75 16.66
N ALA A 144 0.58 8.46 16.50
CA ALA A 144 -0.67 7.87 16.98
C ALA A 144 -0.73 7.87 18.52
N GLY A 145 0.38 7.59 19.20
CA GLY A 145 0.49 7.68 20.67
C GLY A 145 0.27 9.09 21.18
N LEU A 146 0.89 10.09 20.55
CA LEU A 146 0.70 11.51 20.90
C LEU A 146 -0.74 11.98 20.67
N ALA A 147 -1.37 11.55 19.58
CA ALA A 147 -2.77 11.87 19.31
C ALA A 147 -3.70 11.26 20.38
N ALA A 148 -3.46 10.00 20.77
CA ALA A 148 -4.22 9.36 21.84
C ALA A 148 -4.03 10.05 23.19
N LEU A 149 -2.81 10.46 23.52
CA LEU A 149 -2.52 11.21 24.74
C LEU A 149 -3.21 12.58 24.73
N ARG A 150 -3.16 13.30 23.61
CA ARG A 150 -3.89 14.57 23.43
C ARG A 150 -5.39 14.37 23.66
N ASP A 151 -5.98 13.38 23.00
CA ASP A 151 -7.42 13.11 23.07
C ASP A 151 -7.86 12.67 24.48
N TRP A 152 -6.97 12.03 25.22
CA TRP A 152 -7.16 11.69 26.63
C TRP A 152 -7.01 12.90 27.57
N LEU A 153 -6.03 13.77 27.33
CA LEU A 153 -5.73 14.92 28.18
C LEU A 153 -6.73 16.06 28.00
N LEU A 154 -7.24 16.25 26.78
CA LEU A 154 -8.12 17.35 26.43
C LEU A 154 -9.39 17.41 27.32
N PRO A 155 -10.12 16.31 27.56
CA PRO A 155 -11.23 16.31 28.53
C PRO A 155 -10.82 16.68 29.96
N MET A 156 -9.64 16.27 30.42
CA MET A 156 -9.17 16.58 31.78
C MET A 156 -8.86 18.06 31.97
N LEU A 157 -8.27 18.68 30.95
CA LEU A 157 -8.04 20.12 30.91
C LEU A 157 -9.37 20.89 30.82
N MET A 158 -10.30 20.44 29.98
CA MET A 158 -11.61 21.07 29.84
C MET A 158 -12.47 20.99 31.10
N ASN A 159 -12.37 19.89 31.86
CA ASN A 159 -13.07 19.72 33.13
C ASN A 159 -12.36 20.39 34.32
N GLY A 160 -11.22 21.07 34.10
CA GLY A 160 -10.46 21.75 35.14
C GLY A 160 -9.79 20.83 36.16
N GLN A 161 -9.72 19.51 35.90
CA GLN A 161 -9.05 18.54 36.78
C GLN A 161 -7.52 18.66 36.75
N VAL A 162 -7.00 19.22 35.66
CA VAL A 162 -5.58 19.47 35.45
C VAL A 162 -5.41 20.93 35.04
N THR A 163 -4.51 21.64 35.70
CA THR A 163 -4.14 23.02 35.35
C THR A 163 -2.77 23.03 34.69
N VAL A 164 -2.61 23.87 33.67
CA VAL A 164 -1.29 24.13 33.08
C VAL A 164 -0.63 25.20 33.95
N ALA A 165 0.52 24.87 34.51
CA ALA A 165 1.32 25.79 35.32
C ALA A 165 1.98 26.87 34.45
#